data_AF-A0A1H7C725-F1
#
_entry.id   AF-A0A1H7C725-F1
#
_cell.length_a   1.000
_cell.length_b   1.000
_cell.length_c   1.000
_cell.angle_alpha   90.00
_cell.angle_beta   90.00
_cell.angle_gamma   90.00
#
_symmetry.space_group_name_H-M   'P 1'
#
loop_
_entity.id
_entity.type
_entity.pdbx_description
1 polymer ?
#
loop_
_entity_poly.entity_id
_entity_poly.type
_entity_poly.pdbx_seq_one_letter_code
_entity_poly.pdbx_strand_id
1 'polypeptide(L)'
;MKSVNSECKIVLYDYRESVNYLVAFFWEHIDAYLTGNFDEGDLRDRLAAIGFDRVYINTELVVELIMRKPRRRTKRAVRLAPTEVKMARLLITGMRPSIIAQEMDRKPSTISTIKSNIFRKTNVDNIIDLMGAMDGAQVALRV
;
A
#
# COMPACT_ATOMS: atom_id res chain seq x y z
N MET A 1 -12.62 3.58 -6.76
CA MET A 1 -13.63 2.53 -6.51
C MET A 1 -14.73 3.01 -5.58
N LYS A 2 -14.47 3.43 -4.33
CA LYS A 2 -15.49 4.12 -3.49
C LYS A 2 -15.95 5.49 -4.03
N SER A 3 -15.17 6.11 -4.92
CA SER A 3 -15.56 7.32 -5.66
C SER A 3 -16.74 7.12 -6.62
N VAL A 4 -17.08 5.87 -6.95
CA VAL A 4 -18.18 5.52 -7.87
C VAL A 4 -19.38 4.95 -7.11
N ASN A 5 -19.17 4.32 -5.94
CA ASN A 5 -20.23 3.86 -5.07
C ASN A 5 -19.73 3.76 -3.61
N SER A 6 -20.17 4.69 -2.75
CA SER A 6 -19.72 4.81 -1.36
C SER A 6 -20.34 3.77 -0.43
N GLU A 7 -21.47 3.18 -0.81
CA GLU A 7 -22.22 2.19 -0.02
C GLU A 7 -21.63 0.77 -0.14
N CYS A 8 -20.77 0.53 -1.14
CA CYS A 8 -20.22 -0.79 -1.39
C CYS A 8 -19.10 -1.13 -0.39
N LYS A 9 -19.30 -2.18 0.39
CA LYS A 9 -18.29 -2.74 1.29
C LYS A 9 -17.18 -3.42 0.47
N ILE A 10 -15.94 -3.09 0.77
CA ILE A 10 -14.75 -3.67 0.12
C ILE A 10 -14.08 -4.61 1.12
N VAL A 11 -13.97 -5.88 0.73
CA VAL A 11 -13.35 -6.93 1.53
C VAL A 11 -12.09 -7.41 0.81
N LEU A 12 -10.96 -7.40 1.50
CA LEU A 12 -9.70 -7.93 0.96
C LEU A 12 -9.54 -9.39 1.37
N TYR A 13 -9.26 -10.24 0.41
CA TYR A 13 -8.99 -11.66 0.62
C TYR A 13 -7.57 -12.00 0.18
N ASP A 14 -6.79 -12.64 1.05
CA ASP A 14 -5.45 -13.14 0.72
C ASP A 14 -5.10 -14.41 1.52
N TYR A 15 -4.19 -15.22 0.98
CA TYR A 15 -3.63 -16.42 1.59
C TYR A 15 -2.29 -16.17 2.28
N ARG A 16 -1.77 -14.94 2.25
CA ARG A 16 -0.48 -14.60 2.86
C ARG A 16 -0.54 -14.61 4.38
N GLU A 17 0.46 -15.22 5.00
CA GLU A 17 0.62 -15.25 6.47
C GLU A 17 0.95 -13.87 7.05
N SER A 18 1.68 -13.01 6.33
CA SER A 18 2.11 -11.72 6.87
C SER A 18 1.02 -10.65 6.77
N VAL A 19 0.59 -10.08 7.89
CA VAL A 19 -0.42 -9.00 7.93
C VAL A 19 0.16 -7.58 7.72
N ASN A 20 1.48 -7.44 7.61
CA ASN A 20 2.16 -6.13 7.61
C ASN A 20 1.79 -5.18 6.47
N TYR A 21 1.42 -5.74 5.32
CA TYR A 21 1.02 -4.95 4.16
C TYR A 21 -0.42 -4.43 4.29
N LEU A 22 -1.26 -5.09 5.09
CA LEU A 22 -2.68 -4.78 5.25
C LEU A 22 -2.92 -3.45 5.95
N VAL A 23 -2.01 -3.04 6.84
CA VAL A 23 -2.14 -1.78 7.58
C VAL A 23 -2.28 -0.58 6.63
N ALA A 24 -1.54 -0.57 5.52
CA ALA A 24 -1.65 0.50 4.51
C ALA A 24 -3.04 0.52 3.84
N PHE A 25 -3.68 -0.63 3.69
CA PHE A 25 -5.00 -0.76 3.08
C PHE A 25 -6.14 -0.38 4.03
N PHE A 26 -6.02 -0.69 5.32
CA PHE A 26 -7.00 -0.26 6.33
C PHE A 26 -7.10 1.27 6.43
N TRP A 27 -5.99 1.98 6.21
CA TRP A 27 -5.99 3.45 6.17
C TRP A 27 -6.60 4.03 4.90
N GLU A 28 -6.79 3.23 3.86
CA GLU A 28 -7.37 3.61 2.56
C GLU A 28 -8.83 3.10 2.40
N HIS A 29 -9.54 2.92 3.51
CA HIS A 29 -10.99 2.61 3.60
C HIS A 29 -11.45 1.22 3.13
N ILE A 30 -10.68 0.16 3.41
CA ILE A 30 -11.17 -1.23 3.34
C ILE A 30 -12.09 -1.53 4.54
N ASP A 31 -13.18 -2.25 4.29
CA ASP A 31 -14.20 -2.56 5.30
C ASP A 31 -13.91 -3.87 6.07
N ALA A 32 -13.18 -4.83 5.47
CA ALA A 32 -12.75 -6.05 6.16
C ALA A 32 -11.57 -6.78 5.48
N TYR A 33 -10.89 -7.66 6.23
CA TYR A 33 -9.88 -8.59 5.73
C TYR A 33 -10.25 -10.04 6.05
N LEU A 34 -10.13 -10.92 5.05
CA LEU A 34 -10.36 -12.35 5.14
C LEU A 34 -9.06 -13.11 4.85
N THR A 35 -8.65 -13.97 5.78
CA THR A 35 -7.54 -14.91 5.56
C THR A 35 -8.03 -16.15 4.82
N GLY A 36 -7.15 -16.74 4.01
CA GLY A 36 -7.38 -17.93 3.18
C GLY A 36 -7.98 -19.17 3.84
N ASN A 37 -7.94 -19.27 5.17
CA ASN A 37 -8.42 -20.43 5.94
C ASN A 37 -9.80 -20.12 6.54
N PHE A 38 -10.85 -20.55 5.86
CA PHE A 38 -12.22 -20.61 6.36
C PHE A 38 -12.95 -21.78 5.70
N ASP A 39 -13.89 -22.39 6.41
CA ASP A 39 -14.91 -23.24 5.81
C ASP A 39 -16.11 -22.40 5.32
N GLU A 40 -17.11 -23.07 4.73
CA GLU A 40 -18.30 -22.40 4.21
C GLU A 40 -19.12 -21.71 5.32
N GLY A 41 -19.17 -22.29 6.52
CA GLY A 41 -19.85 -21.72 7.68
C GLY A 41 -19.15 -20.45 8.16
N ASP A 42 -17.83 -20.53 8.32
CA ASP A 42 -16.97 -19.40 8.67
C ASP A 42 -17.11 -18.25 7.67
N LEU A 43 -17.14 -18.54 6.37
CA LEU A 43 -17.31 -17.50 5.35
C LEU A 43 -18.67 -16.82 5.48
N ARG A 44 -19.74 -17.59 5.67
CA ARG A 44 -21.10 -17.05 5.82
C ARG A 44 -21.18 -16.14 7.05
N ASP A 45 -20.63 -16.56 8.18
CA ASP A 45 -20.66 -15.79 9.43
C ASP A 45 -19.84 -14.50 9.31
N ARG A 46 -18.67 -14.58 8.65
CA ARG A 46 -17.81 -13.40 8.41
C ARG A 46 -18.49 -12.40 7.47
N LEU A 47 -19.12 -12.86 6.40
CA LEU A 47 -19.87 -11.99 5.48
C LEU A 47 -21.08 -11.35 6.17
N ALA A 48 -21.80 -12.09 7.00
CA ALA A 48 -22.90 -11.55 7.80
C ALA A 48 -22.41 -10.44 8.74
N ALA A 49 -21.27 -10.63 9.43
CA ALA A 49 -20.69 -9.64 10.32
C ALA A 49 -20.34 -8.32 9.59
N ILE A 50 -19.78 -8.41 8.37
CA ILE A 50 -19.45 -7.25 7.53
C ILE A 50 -20.71 -6.46 7.14
N GLY A 51 -21.83 -7.16 6.90
CA GLY A 51 -23.13 -6.56 6.65
C GLY A 51 -23.71 -5.76 7.82
N PHE A 52 -23.24 -5.99 9.04
CA PHE A 52 -23.63 -5.27 10.26
C PHE A 52 -22.61 -4.20 10.70
N ASP A 53 -21.79 -3.68 9.77
CA ASP A 53 -20.73 -2.71 10.05
C ASP A 53 -19.68 -3.18 11.07
N ARG A 54 -19.55 -4.50 11.26
CA ARG A 54 -18.49 -5.06 12.11
C ARG A 54 -17.27 -5.35 11.26
N VAL A 55 -16.16 -4.71 11.62
CA VAL A 55 -14.87 -4.97 10.99
C VAL A 55 -14.36 -6.31 11.49
N TYR A 56 -14.24 -7.30 10.60
CA TYR A 56 -13.60 -8.57 10.92
C TYR A 56 -12.08 -8.42 10.75
N ILE A 57 -11.37 -8.45 11.87
CA ILE A 57 -9.90 -8.33 11.94
C ILE A 57 -9.39 -9.41 12.90
N ASN A 58 -8.36 -10.17 12.53
CA ASN A 58 -7.72 -11.09 13.48
C ASN A 58 -6.91 -10.32 14.54
N THR A 59 -6.68 -10.94 15.70
CA THR A 59 -5.96 -10.31 16.83
C THR A 59 -4.56 -9.80 16.44
N GLU A 60 -3.87 -10.53 15.56
CA GLU A 60 -2.54 -10.14 15.06
C GLU A 60 -2.56 -8.80 14.33
N LEU A 61 -3.50 -8.60 13.41
CA LEU A 61 -3.66 -7.34 12.69
C LEU A 61 -4.17 -6.22 13.60
N VAL A 62 -4.99 -6.52 14.62
CA VAL A 62 -5.37 -5.54 15.65
C VAL A 62 -4.13 -5.05 16.42
N VAL A 63 -3.24 -5.95 16.84
CA VAL A 63 -1.99 -5.58 17.52
C VAL A 63 -1.13 -4.72 16.59
N GLU A 64 -0.97 -5.09 15.33
CA GLU A 64 -0.17 -4.32 14.37
C GLU A 64 -0.76 -2.92 14.11
N LEU A 65 -2.10 -2.80 14.01
CA LEU A 65 -2.79 -1.52 13.85
C LEU A 65 -2.64 -0.61 15.08
N ILE A 66 -2.67 -1.17 16.29
CA ILE A 66 -2.47 -0.42 17.54
C ILE A 66 -1.00 0.00 17.70
N MET A 67 -0.06 -0.88 17.39
CA MET A 67 1.37 -0.64 17.52
C MET A 67 1.88 0.36 16.48
N ARG A 68 1.33 0.35 15.27
CA ARG A 68 1.63 1.35 14.25
C ARG A 68 0.83 2.62 14.53
N LYS A 69 1.47 3.58 15.22
CA LYS A 69 1.01 4.97 15.18
C LYS A 69 0.78 5.35 13.71
N PRO A 70 -0.34 6.01 13.34
CA PRO A 70 -0.48 6.59 12.02
C PRO A 70 0.77 7.41 11.80
N ARG A 71 1.62 7.00 10.83
CA ARG A 71 2.87 7.69 10.56
C ARG A 71 2.43 9.11 10.23
N ARG A 72 2.61 10.05 11.18
CA ARG A 72 2.44 11.47 10.91
C ARG A 72 3.34 11.70 9.72
N ARG A 73 2.74 11.84 8.53
CA ARG A 73 3.44 12.11 7.28
C ARG A 73 4.18 13.41 7.54
N THR A 74 5.41 13.32 8.03
CA THR A 74 6.25 14.46 8.21
C THR A 74 6.44 14.96 6.80
N LYS A 75 5.84 16.11 6.49
CA LYS A 75 5.94 16.83 5.21
C LYS A 75 7.37 17.32 4.97
N ARG A 76 8.38 16.54 5.36
CA ARG A 76 9.77 16.83 5.05
C ARG A 76 9.88 16.58 3.55
N ALA A 77 10.12 17.65 2.80
CA ALA A 77 10.29 17.58 1.36
C ALA A 77 11.46 16.62 1.05
N VAL A 78 11.12 15.40 0.65
CA VAL A 78 12.11 14.41 0.23
C VAL A 78 12.57 14.79 -1.17
N ARG A 79 13.85 15.10 -1.32
CA ARG A 79 14.45 15.37 -2.63
C ARG A 79 14.89 14.05 -3.27
N LEU A 80 14.14 13.62 -4.28
CA LEU A 80 14.53 12.55 -5.18
C LEU A 80 15.29 13.15 -6.37
N ALA A 81 16.30 12.44 -6.85
CA ALA A 81 16.97 12.77 -8.10
C ALA A 81 16.01 12.56 -9.29
N PRO A 82 16.22 13.22 -10.45
CA PRO A 82 15.34 13.07 -11.62
C PRO A 82 15.14 11.61 -12.06
N THR A 83 16.19 10.80 -11.99
CA THR A 83 16.16 9.36 -12.29
C THR A 83 15.32 8.57 -11.28
N GLU A 84 15.41 8.93 -10.00
CA GLU A 84 14.59 8.35 -8.93
C GLU A 84 13.12 8.73 -9.08
N VAL A 85 12.82 9.98 -9.46
CA VAL A 85 11.45 10.44 -9.75
C VAL A 85 10.87 9.66 -10.93
N LYS A 86 11.62 9.49 -12.03
CA LYS A 86 11.18 8.69 -13.19
C LYS A 86 10.86 7.26 -12.77
N MET A 87 11.78 6.62 -12.04
CA MET A 87 11.59 5.25 -11.59
C MET A 87 10.41 5.09 -10.61
N ALA A 88 10.26 6.03 -9.66
CA ALA A 88 9.18 5.99 -8.69
C ALA A 88 7.80 6.10 -9.37
N ARG A 89 7.66 6.93 -10.41
CA ARG A 89 6.45 6.99 -11.23
C ARG A 89 6.13 5.66 -11.90
N LEU A 90 7.12 5.00 -12.52
CA LEU A 90 6.93 3.68 -13.14
C LEU A 90 6.52 2.62 -12.11
N LEU A 91 7.10 2.64 -10.91
CA LEU A 91 6.71 1.76 -9.81
C LEU A 91 5.25 1.98 -9.38
N ILE A 92 4.82 3.24 -9.24
CA ILE A 92 3.45 3.61 -8.85
C ILE A 92 2.44 3.15 -9.91
N THR A 93 2.80 3.15 -11.20
CA THR A 93 1.94 2.60 -12.26
C THR A 93 1.83 1.07 -12.24
N GLY A 94 2.51 0.38 -11.32
CA GLY A 94 2.46 -1.08 -11.19
C GLY A 94 3.41 -1.81 -12.15
N MET A 95 4.35 -1.11 -12.80
CA MET A 95 5.27 -1.73 -13.74
C MET A 95 6.26 -2.68 -13.05
N ARG A 96 6.45 -3.88 -13.62
CA ARG A 96 7.38 -4.88 -13.08
C ARG A 96 8.84 -4.38 -13.19
N PRO A 97 9.72 -4.66 -12.20
CA PRO A 97 11.12 -4.21 -12.24
C PRO A 97 11.90 -4.63 -13.49
N SER A 98 11.60 -5.78 -14.07
CA SER A 98 12.20 -6.26 -15.32
C SER A 98 11.84 -5.39 -16.53
N ILE A 99 10.60 -4.91 -16.58
CA ILE A 99 10.13 -4.00 -17.65
C ILE A 99 10.69 -2.60 -17.43
N ILE A 100 10.75 -2.14 -16.17
CA ILE A 100 11.41 -0.87 -15.82
C ILE A 100 12.89 -0.88 -16.25
N ALA A 101 13.59 -2.01 -16.07
CA ALA A 101 14.97 -2.15 -16.52
C ALA A 101 15.11 -1.95 -18.05
N GLN A 102 14.20 -2.53 -18.84
CA GLN A 102 14.17 -2.34 -20.29
C GLN A 102 13.84 -0.89 -20.66
N GLU A 103 12.79 -0.31 -20.07
CA GLU A 103 12.33 1.06 -20.33
C GLU A 103 13.36 2.13 -19.96
N MET A 104 14.15 1.88 -18.91
CA MET A 104 15.19 2.79 -18.47
C MET A 104 16.56 2.52 -19.12
N ASP A 105 16.68 1.46 -19.92
CA ASP A 105 17.94 0.94 -20.47
C ASP A 105 19.01 0.76 -19.37
N ARG A 106 18.64 0.01 -18.32
CA ARG A 106 19.49 -0.24 -17.15
C ARG A 106 19.48 -1.71 -16.75
N LYS A 107 20.57 -2.15 -16.11
CA LYS A 107 20.66 -3.48 -15.53
C LYS A 107 19.61 -3.66 -14.41
N PRO A 108 19.01 -4.85 -14.25
CA PRO A 108 18.08 -5.13 -13.15
C PRO A 108 18.66 -4.82 -11.76
N SER A 109 19.96 -5.04 -11.55
CA SER A 109 20.63 -4.68 -10.31
C SER A 109 20.61 -3.19 -10.03
N THR A 110 20.79 -2.35 -11.06
CA THR A 110 20.69 -0.89 -10.96
C THR A 110 19.27 -0.46 -10.59
N ILE A 111 18.25 -1.08 -11.20
CA ILE A 111 16.85 -0.84 -10.83
C ILE A 111 16.62 -1.18 -9.35
N SER A 112 17.09 -2.33 -8.88
CA SER A 112 16.98 -2.69 -7.46
C SER A 112 17.66 -1.68 -6.54
N THR A 113 18.85 -1.21 -6.86
CA THR A 113 19.55 -0.17 -6.08
C THR A 113 18.77 1.14 -6.04
N ILE A 114 18.26 1.60 -7.19
CA ILE A 114 17.47 2.84 -7.26
C ILE A 114 16.16 2.68 -6.46
N LYS A 115 15.48 1.52 -6.55
CA LYS A 115 14.29 1.20 -5.73
C LYS A 115 14.58 1.35 -4.25
N SER A 116 15.64 0.70 -3.76
CA SER A 116 16.02 0.75 -2.34
C SER A 116 16.36 2.17 -1.90
N ASN A 117 17.00 2.96 -2.76
CA ASN A 117 17.29 4.36 -2.48
C ASN A 117 16.04 5.22 -2.38
N ILE A 118 15.08 5.05 -3.29
CA ILE A 118 13.78 5.73 -3.25
C ILE A 118 13.10 5.43 -1.92
N PHE A 119 12.93 4.15 -1.57
CA PHE A 119 12.20 3.73 -0.37
C PHE A 119 12.83 4.26 0.91
N ARG A 120 14.17 4.21 0.98
CA ARG A 120 14.94 4.79 2.09
C ARG A 120 14.79 6.30 2.18
N LYS A 121 14.84 7.03 1.06
CA LYS A 121 14.71 8.49 1.04
C LYS A 121 13.30 8.94 1.40
N THR A 122 12.29 8.23 0.92
CA THR A 122 10.88 8.53 1.20
C THR A 122 10.41 7.97 2.54
N ASN A 123 11.23 7.14 3.20
CA ASN A 123 10.90 6.45 4.45
C ASN A 123 9.58 5.65 4.34
N VAL A 124 9.47 4.86 3.27
CA VAL A 124 8.30 4.03 2.95
C VAL A 124 8.71 2.58 2.76
N ASP A 125 7.80 1.67 3.09
CA ASP A 125 8.06 0.24 3.05
C ASP A 125 7.34 -0.46 1.89
N ASN A 126 6.39 0.23 1.23
CA ASN A 126 5.60 -0.31 0.13
C ASN A 126 5.24 0.76 -0.92
N ILE A 127 4.68 0.31 -2.05
CA ILE A 127 4.34 1.16 -3.20
C ILE A 127 3.17 2.10 -2.90
N ILE A 128 2.24 1.71 -2.05
CA ILE A 128 1.09 2.55 -1.66
C ILE A 128 1.57 3.75 -0.84
N ASP A 129 2.43 3.50 0.13
CA ASP A 129 3.08 4.57 0.90
C ASP A 129 3.95 5.46 -0.01
N LEU A 130 4.64 4.88 -0.99
CA LEU A 130 5.39 5.65 -1.99
C LEU A 130 4.48 6.58 -2.80
N MET A 131 3.30 6.12 -3.21
CA MET A 131 2.30 6.93 -3.92
C MET A 131 1.90 8.14 -3.07
N GLY A 132 1.52 7.91 -1.81
CA GLY A 132 1.19 8.99 -0.88
C GLY A 132 2.35 9.96 -0.62
N ALA A 133 3.59 9.48 -0.60
CA ALA A 133 4.78 10.31 -0.45
C ALA A 133 5.06 11.18 -1.69
N MET A 134 4.77 10.67 -2.89
CA MET A 134 4.95 11.40 -4.14
C MET A 134 3.87 12.47 -4.39
N ASP A 135 2.63 12.22 -3.97
CA ASP A 135 1.55 13.20 -4.11
C ASP A 135 1.75 14.42 -3.20
N GLY A 136 2.31 14.21 -2.00
CA GLY A 136 2.73 15.30 -1.12
C GLY A 136 3.92 16.11 -1.65
N ALA A 137 4.79 15.49 -2.46
CA ALA A 137 5.96 16.15 -3.06
C ALA A 137 5.60 17.01 -4.29
N GLN A 138 4.47 16.77 -4.97
CA GLN A 138 4.03 17.57 -6.11
C GLN A 138 3.61 18.99 -5.75
N VAL A 139 3.26 19.26 -4.49
CA VAL A 139 2.90 20.62 -4.05
C VAL A 139 4.14 21.55 -4.00
N ALA A 140 5.35 21.00 -3.89
CA ALA A 140 6.58 21.79 -3.78
C ALA A 140 7.21 22.22 -5.12
N LEU A 141 6.66 21.78 -6.27
CA LEU A 141 7.17 22.10 -7.62
C LEU A 141 6.24 23.06 -8.40
N ARG A 142 5.28 23.69 -7.72
CA ARG A 142 4.44 24.75 -8.27
C ARG A 142 4.65 26.05 -7.48
N VAL A 143 5.76 26.74 -7.74
CA VAL A 143 5.93 28.19 -7.51
C VAL A 143 6.74 28.74 -8.67
#